data_AF-A0A5N6F8M8-F1
#
_entry.id   AF-A0A5N6F8M8-F1
#
_cell.length_a   1.000
_cell.length_b   1.000
_cell.length_c   1.000
_cell.angle_alpha   90.00
_cell.angle_beta   90.00
_cell.angle_gamma   90.00
#
_symmetry.space_group_name_H-M   'P 1'
#
loop_
_entity.id
_entity.type
_entity.pdbx_description
1 polymer ?
#
loop_
_entity_poly.entity_id
_entity_poly.type
_entity_poly.pdbx_seq_one_letter_code
_entity_poly.pdbx_strand_id
1 'polypeptide(L)'
;MCVVCALERVHVMRCAVHRIVPLKGYDVDTFDLRAAYNSLVPKPGQAPKKTNPWCSLCPNPAFFGCGALQAVNKFQEPIDASSQDAIGCGLLLCEKCEGLMRLYQGDLAKVVMKNEETDAAFGTRADAMYLLPGNDMYRSYIGS
;
A
#
# COMPACT_ATOMS: atom_id res chain seq x y z
N MET A 1 2.14 7.71 -13.45
CA MET A 1 1.50 6.47 -12.92
C MET A 1 0.80 5.75 -14.07
N CYS A 2 0.92 4.42 -14.21
CA CYS A 2 0.21 3.69 -15.26
C CYS A 2 -1.24 3.34 -14.83
N VAL A 3 -2.07 2.89 -15.78
CA VAL A 3 -3.48 2.50 -15.54
C VAL A 3 -3.63 1.45 -14.45
N VAL A 4 -2.78 0.41 -14.45
CA VAL A 4 -2.86 -0.67 -13.45
C VAL A 4 -2.54 -0.13 -12.04
N CYS A 5 -1.51 0.71 -11.92
CA CYS A 5 -1.19 1.37 -10.65
C CYS A 5 -2.35 2.27 -10.17
N ALA A 6 -3.02 2.99 -11.08
CA ALA A 6 -4.16 3.82 -10.71
C ALA A 6 -5.33 2.97 -10.19
N LEU A 7 -5.67 1.89 -10.91
CA LEU A 7 -6.72 0.95 -10.52
C LEU A 7 -6.45 0.28 -9.17
N GLU A 8 -5.20 -0.08 -8.88
CA GLU A 8 -4.79 -0.58 -7.55
C GLU A 8 -5.08 0.43 -6.45
N ARG A 9 -4.82 1.73 -6.67
CA ARG A 9 -5.11 2.78 -5.67
C ARG A 9 -6.59 3.04 -5.53
N VAL A 10 -7.34 3.06 -6.63
CA VAL A 10 -8.82 3.16 -6.60
C VAL A 10 -9.40 1.99 -5.79
N HIS A 11 -8.89 0.77 -5.99
CA HIS A 11 -9.33 -0.40 -5.25
C HIS A 11 -9.05 -0.29 -3.74
N VAL A 12 -7.85 0.20 -3.35
CA VAL A 12 -7.55 0.52 -1.94
C VAL A 12 -8.52 1.55 -1.38
N MET A 13 -8.73 2.66 -2.08
CA MET A 13 -9.60 3.75 -1.63
C MET A 13 -11.08 3.35 -1.48
N ARG A 14 -11.54 2.35 -2.25
CA ARG A 14 -12.91 1.82 -2.18
C ARG A 14 -13.10 0.78 -1.08
N CYS A 15 -12.04 0.36 -0.41
CA CYS A 15 -12.13 -0.57 0.70
C CYS A 15 -12.93 0.08 1.85
N ALA A 16 -14.09 -0.48 2.18
CA ALA A 16 -14.98 0.11 3.19
C ALA A 16 -14.31 0.23 4.58
N VAL A 17 -13.59 -0.81 4.99
CA VAL A 17 -12.83 -0.83 6.25
C VAL A 17 -11.54 -1.61 6.02
N HIS A 18 -10.39 -1.00 6.33
CA HIS A 18 -9.11 -1.70 6.28
C HIS A 18 -8.93 -2.59 7.51
N ARG A 19 -8.91 -3.91 7.32
CA ARG A 19 -8.51 -4.88 8.35
C ARG A 19 -7.03 -5.19 8.19
N ILE A 20 -6.17 -4.61 9.01
CA ILE A 20 -4.71 -4.85 8.86
C ILE A 20 -4.32 -6.18 9.49
N VAL A 21 -3.57 -7.00 8.74
CA VAL A 21 -3.08 -8.32 9.16
C VAL A 21 -1.61 -8.50 8.73
N PRO A 22 -0.83 -9.35 9.43
CA PRO A 22 0.53 -9.69 9.01
C PRO A 22 0.57 -10.37 7.64
N LEU A 23 1.62 -10.09 6.87
CA LEU A 23 1.88 -10.76 5.60
C LEU A 23 2.53 -12.12 5.85
N LYS A 24 2.02 -13.16 5.17
CA LYS A 24 2.59 -14.50 5.27
C LYS A 24 4.02 -14.52 4.72
N GLY A 25 4.96 -15.01 5.53
CA GLY A 25 6.35 -15.19 5.12
C GLY A 25 7.23 -13.92 5.24
N TYR A 26 6.71 -12.83 5.80
CA TYR A 26 7.46 -11.62 6.09
C TYR A 26 7.39 -11.32 7.58
N ASP A 27 8.54 -11.28 8.22
CA ASP A 27 8.70 -11.09 9.66
C ASP A 27 9.70 -9.96 9.90
N VAL A 28 9.34 -8.99 10.75
CA VAL A 28 10.12 -7.76 10.92
C VAL A 28 11.49 -8.02 11.57
N ASP A 29 11.58 -9.01 12.45
CA ASP A 29 12.76 -9.31 13.26
C ASP A 29 13.83 -10.06 12.45
N THR A 30 13.41 -10.80 11.42
CA THR A 30 14.29 -11.65 10.61
C THR A 30 14.55 -11.12 9.20
N PHE A 31 13.92 -10.03 8.80
CA PHE A 31 14.00 -9.51 7.43
C PHE A 31 15.30 -8.75 7.14
N ASP A 32 15.96 -9.13 6.03
CA ASP A 32 17.18 -8.45 5.56
C ASP A 32 16.85 -7.12 4.85
N LEU A 33 16.72 -6.06 5.66
CA LEU A 33 16.49 -4.70 5.17
C LEU A 33 17.56 -4.25 4.18
N ARG A 34 18.82 -4.59 4.42
CA ARG A 34 19.94 -4.15 3.56
C ARG A 34 19.84 -4.77 2.18
N ALA A 35 19.59 -6.08 2.09
CA ALA A 35 19.36 -6.75 0.82
C ALA A 35 18.12 -6.18 0.12
N ALA A 36 17.05 -5.88 0.85
CA ALA A 36 15.85 -5.29 0.29
C ALA A 36 16.09 -3.92 -0.35
N TYR A 37 16.78 -3.00 0.32
CA TYR A 37 17.12 -1.70 -0.27
C TYR A 37 18.10 -1.84 -1.43
N ASN A 38 19.11 -2.71 -1.33
CA ASN A 38 20.04 -2.97 -2.42
C ASN A 38 19.34 -3.49 -3.68
N SER A 39 18.24 -4.24 -3.54
CA SER A 39 17.46 -4.76 -4.67
C SER A 39 16.74 -3.67 -5.49
N LEU A 40 16.52 -2.49 -4.92
CA LEU A 40 15.89 -1.36 -5.61
C LEU A 40 16.82 -0.66 -6.61
N VAL A 41 18.14 -0.83 -6.47
CA VAL A 41 19.12 -0.22 -7.36
C VAL A 41 19.44 -1.23 -8.48
N PRO A 42 18.91 -1.04 -9.70
CA PRO A 42 19.23 -1.94 -10.80
C PRO A 42 20.71 -1.84 -11.15
N LYS A 43 21.34 -2.97 -11.46
CA LYS A 43 22.65 -2.98 -12.11
C LYS A 43 22.50 -2.45 -13.55
N PRO A 44 23.55 -1.84 -14.14
CA PRO A 44 23.51 -1.42 -15.54
C PRO A 44 23.02 -2.55 -16.45
N GLY A 45 22.02 -2.26 -17.30
CA GLY A 45 21.42 -3.24 -18.21
C GLY A 45 20.38 -4.18 -17.60
N GLN A 46 20.04 -4.05 -16.30
CA GLN A 46 18.97 -4.83 -15.66
C GLN A 46 17.74 -3.98 -15.37
N ALA A 47 16.57 -4.58 -15.55
CA ALA A 47 15.32 -3.97 -15.06
C ALA A 47 15.29 -4.03 -13.52
N PRO A 48 14.73 -3.00 -12.85
CA PRO A 48 14.49 -3.06 -11.42
C PRO A 48 13.62 -4.28 -11.07
N LYS A 49 14.05 -5.08 -10.09
CA LYS A 49 13.23 -6.17 -9.55
C LYS A 49 12.69 -5.76 -8.19
N LYS A 50 11.36 -5.58 -8.10
CA LYS A 50 10.69 -5.47 -6.81
C LYS A 50 10.53 -6.88 -6.22
N THR A 51 11.55 -7.34 -5.52
CA THR A 51 11.55 -8.67 -4.89
C THR A 51 10.86 -8.69 -3.53
N ASN A 52 10.60 -7.52 -2.95
CA ASN A 52 10.05 -7.35 -1.62
C ASN A 52 8.76 -6.53 -1.67
N PRO A 53 7.81 -6.75 -0.74
CA PRO A 53 6.66 -5.89 -0.55
C PRO A 53 7.13 -4.56 0.08
N TRP A 54 6.54 -3.46 -0.40
CA TRP A 54 6.87 -2.10 0.06
C TRP A 54 5.63 -1.42 0.60
N CYS A 55 5.79 -0.67 1.69
CA CYS A 55 4.71 0.09 2.32
C CYS A 55 4.08 1.04 1.32
N SER A 56 2.74 1.10 1.31
CA SER A 56 1.93 1.97 0.48
C SER A 56 2.08 3.47 0.79
N LEU A 57 2.66 3.81 1.95
CA LEU A 57 2.67 5.18 2.46
C LEU A 57 4.07 5.78 2.60
N CYS A 58 5.11 4.97 2.84
CA CYS A 58 6.49 5.42 3.04
C CYS A 58 7.49 4.49 2.32
N PRO A 59 8.78 4.86 2.17
CA PRO A 59 9.76 4.06 1.42
C PRO A 59 10.34 2.86 2.21
N ASN A 60 9.58 2.29 3.15
CA ASN A 60 10.02 1.15 3.98
C ASN A 60 9.40 -0.17 3.50
N PRO A 61 10.07 -1.32 3.69
CA PRO A 61 9.50 -2.64 3.43
C PRO A 61 8.20 -2.87 4.21
N ALA A 62 7.26 -3.59 3.61
CA ALA A 62 5.97 -3.91 4.22
C ALA A 62 5.99 -5.28 4.88
N PHE A 63 5.32 -5.37 6.03
CA PHE A 63 5.13 -6.60 6.80
C PHE A 63 3.65 -6.88 7.08
N PHE A 64 2.79 -5.92 6.76
CA PHE A 64 1.36 -5.98 6.98
C PHE A 64 0.61 -5.64 5.70
N GLY A 65 -0.61 -6.13 5.58
CA GLY A 65 -1.52 -5.80 4.48
C GLY A 65 -2.97 -5.74 4.93
N CYS A 66 -3.83 -5.18 4.09
CA CYS A 66 -5.27 -5.29 4.29
C CYS A 66 -5.72 -6.74 4.03
N GLY A 67 -6.47 -7.34 4.94
CA GLY A 67 -7.11 -8.65 4.84
C GLY A 67 -8.64 -8.57 4.85
N ALA A 68 -9.21 -7.43 4.48
CA ALA A 68 -10.65 -7.26 4.35
C ALA A 68 -11.17 -7.99 3.10
N LEU A 69 -12.32 -8.65 3.21
CA LEU A 69 -12.97 -9.31 2.08
C LEU A 69 -13.43 -8.25 1.05
N GLN A 70 -13.10 -8.47 -0.21
CA GLN A 70 -13.45 -7.62 -1.35
C GLN A 70 -14.51 -8.30 -2.21
N ALA A 71 -15.46 -7.53 -2.72
CA ALA A 71 -16.48 -8.00 -3.66
C ALA A 71 -16.02 -7.92 -5.13
N VAL A 72 -14.93 -7.19 -5.39
CA VAL A 72 -14.34 -7.01 -6.72
C VAL A 72 -12.82 -7.10 -6.64
N ASN A 73 -12.17 -7.45 -7.75
CA ASN A 73 -10.72 -7.38 -7.88
C ASN A 73 -10.25 -5.93 -8.19
N LYS A 74 -8.95 -5.75 -8.38
CA LYS A 74 -8.36 -4.43 -8.72
C LYS A 74 -8.86 -3.84 -10.04
N PHE A 75 -9.34 -4.66 -10.96
CA PHE A 75 -9.94 -4.23 -12.23
C PHE A 75 -11.45 -3.94 -12.11
N GLN A 76 -11.99 -3.95 -10.89
CA GLN A 76 -13.42 -3.76 -10.58
C GLN A 76 -14.32 -4.88 -11.12
N GLU A 77 -13.74 -6.04 -11.41
CA GLU A 77 -14.49 -7.22 -11.84
C GLU A 77 -14.95 -8.00 -10.61
N PRO A 78 -16.17 -8.58 -10.62
CA PRO A 78 -16.68 -9.39 -9.52
C PRO A 78 -15.73 -10.55 -9.18
N ILE A 79 -15.62 -10.85 -7.89
CA ILE A 79 -14.82 -11.97 -7.41
C ILE A 79 -15.62 -12.89 -6.50
N ASP A 80 -15.35 -14.19 -6.58
CA ASP A 80 -15.94 -15.16 -5.67
C ASP A 80 -15.42 -14.91 -4.25
N ALA A 81 -16.33 -14.68 -3.31
CA ALA A 81 -16.03 -14.42 -1.90
C ALA A 81 -15.28 -15.58 -1.21
N SER A 82 -15.36 -16.80 -1.77
CA SER A 82 -14.61 -17.97 -1.27
C SER A 82 -13.17 -18.03 -1.77
N SER A 83 -12.82 -17.24 -2.80
CA SER A 83 -11.47 -17.21 -3.36
C SER A 83 -10.49 -16.49 -2.42
N GLN A 84 -9.23 -16.95 -2.39
CA GLN A 84 -8.15 -16.23 -1.73
C GLN A 84 -7.89 -14.86 -2.34
N ASP A 85 -8.17 -14.70 -3.63
CA ASP A 85 -8.01 -13.43 -4.35
C ASP A 85 -9.02 -12.36 -3.89
N ALA A 86 -10.09 -12.76 -3.18
CA ALA A 86 -11.04 -11.83 -2.57
C ALA A 86 -10.49 -11.20 -1.27
N ILE A 87 -9.34 -11.63 -0.77
CA ILE A 87 -8.79 -11.15 0.49
C ILE A 87 -7.83 -9.98 0.24
N GLY A 88 -8.21 -8.82 0.76
CA GLY A 88 -7.36 -7.64 0.81
C GLY A 88 -7.53 -6.72 -0.39
N CYS A 89 -7.48 -5.41 -0.12
CA CYS A 89 -7.60 -4.38 -1.16
C CYS A 89 -6.25 -3.99 -1.81
N GLY A 90 -5.16 -4.65 -1.44
CA GLY A 90 -3.81 -4.33 -1.91
C GLY A 90 -3.05 -3.26 -1.12
N LEU A 91 -3.62 -2.71 -0.03
CA LEU A 91 -2.90 -1.84 0.90
C LEU A 91 -1.81 -2.66 1.63
N LEU A 92 -0.57 -2.19 1.59
CA LEU A 92 0.57 -2.78 2.29
C LEU A 92 1.19 -1.76 3.25
N LEU A 93 1.65 -2.19 4.42
CA LEU A 93 2.17 -1.29 5.45
C LEU A 93 3.45 -1.85 6.08
N CYS A 94 4.41 -0.96 6.36
CA CYS A 94 5.52 -1.24 7.27
C CYS A 94 5.03 -1.20 8.73
N GLU A 95 5.86 -1.64 9.66
CA GLU A 95 5.55 -1.65 11.10
C GLU A 95 5.13 -0.27 11.63
N LYS A 96 5.89 0.79 11.31
CA LYS A 96 5.55 2.17 11.72
C LYS A 96 4.17 2.59 11.21
N CYS A 97 3.90 2.39 9.92
CA CYS A 97 2.62 2.82 9.32
C CYS A 97 1.45 1.96 9.81
N GLU A 98 1.69 0.70 10.15
CA GLU A 98 0.69 -0.15 10.78
C GLU A 98 0.32 0.36 12.17
N GLY A 99 1.30 0.70 13.00
CA GLY A 99 1.06 1.28 14.33
C GLY A 99 0.29 2.60 14.25
N LEU A 100 0.62 3.46 13.28
CA LEU A 100 -0.13 4.69 13.03
C LEU A 100 -1.55 4.42 12.52
N MET A 101 -1.76 3.40 11.68
CA MET A 101 -3.10 3.00 11.24
C MET A 101 -3.97 2.55 12.41
N ARG A 102 -3.41 1.83 13.39
CA ARG A 102 -4.12 1.49 14.63
C ARG A 102 -4.44 2.74 15.45
N LEU A 103 -3.44 3.61 15.66
CA LEU A 103 -3.58 4.84 16.43
C LEU A 103 -4.66 5.77 15.87
N TYR A 104 -4.71 5.91 14.55
CA TYR A 104 -5.66 6.78 13.86
C TYR A 104 -6.91 6.05 13.34
N GLN A 105 -7.20 4.85 13.86
CA GLN A 105 -8.44 4.10 13.56
C GLN A 105 -8.68 3.90 12.05
N GLY A 106 -7.60 3.66 11.29
CA GLY A 106 -7.65 3.41 9.84
C GLY A 106 -7.63 4.66 8.96
N ASP A 107 -7.48 5.86 9.53
CA ASP A 107 -7.44 7.12 8.79
C ASP A 107 -6.08 7.32 8.09
N LEU A 108 -6.00 6.94 6.81
CA LEU A 108 -4.80 7.08 5.99
C LEU A 108 -4.29 8.52 5.88
N ALA A 109 -5.18 9.52 5.85
CA ALA A 109 -4.76 10.91 5.73
C ALA A 109 -3.98 11.37 6.95
N LYS A 110 -4.41 10.98 8.16
CA LYS A 110 -3.67 11.25 9.40
C LYS A 110 -2.32 10.53 9.44
N VAL A 111 -2.24 9.30 8.93
CA VAL A 111 -0.95 8.57 8.85
C VAL A 111 0.02 9.28 7.91
N VAL A 112 -0.44 9.70 6.73
CA VAL A 112 0.38 10.46 5.76
C VAL A 112 0.86 11.78 6.36
N MET A 113 -0.05 12.56 6.94
CA MET A 113 0.28 13.81 7.62
C MET A 113 1.31 13.59 8.73
N LYS A 114 1.13 12.55 9.56
CA LYS A 114 2.09 12.26 10.63
C LYS A 114 3.47 11.86 10.12
N ASN A 115 3.53 11.16 8.99
CA ASN A 115 4.78 10.81 8.34
C ASN A 115 5.51 12.06 7.84
N GLU A 116 4.81 13.00 7.19
CA GLU A 116 5.38 14.27 6.71
C GLU A 116 5.86 15.17 7.86
N GLU A 117 5.13 15.22 8.98
CA GLU A 117 5.58 15.91 10.20
C GLU A 117 6.89 15.33 10.75
N THR A 118 7.04 14.01 10.67
CA THR A 118 8.22 13.31 11.22
C THR A 118 9.44 13.47 10.31
N ASP A 119 9.21 13.43 9.00
CA ASP A 119 10.24 13.58 7.97
C ASP A 119 9.59 14.16 6.69
N ALA A 120 9.79 15.45 6.47
CA ALA A 120 9.20 16.14 5.33
C ALA A 120 9.82 15.72 3.99
N ALA A 121 11.03 15.17 3.98
CA ALA A 121 11.75 14.82 2.75
C ALA A 121 11.50 13.36 2.32
N PHE A 122 11.44 12.44 3.29
CA PHE A 122 11.36 11.00 3.02
C PHE A 122 10.28 10.27 3.84
N GLY A 123 9.47 11.00 4.61
CA GLY A 123 8.41 10.41 5.43
C GLY A 123 7.34 9.70 4.62
N THR A 124 7.05 10.19 3.40
CA THR A 124 6.02 9.62 2.53
C THR A 124 6.58 9.23 1.15
N ARG A 125 5.96 8.22 0.53
CA ARG A 125 6.21 7.96 -0.89
C ARG A 125 5.60 9.07 -1.73
N ALA A 126 6.25 9.37 -2.85
CA ALA A 126 5.80 10.36 -3.82
C ALA A 126 4.43 10.08 -4.47
N ASP A 127 3.83 8.90 -4.24
CA ASP A 127 2.52 8.52 -4.75
C ASP A 127 1.48 8.26 -3.65
N ALA A 128 1.80 8.56 -2.39
CA ALA A 128 0.92 8.33 -1.25
C ALA A 128 -0.34 9.21 -1.31
N MET A 129 -0.25 10.41 -1.89
CA MET A 129 -1.41 11.31 -2.06
C MET A 129 -2.54 10.70 -2.90
N TYR A 130 -2.23 9.75 -3.78
CA TYR A 130 -3.23 9.07 -4.60
C TYR A 130 -4.02 8.00 -3.85
N LEU A 131 -3.70 7.76 -2.58
CA LEU A 131 -4.48 6.94 -1.66
C LEU A 131 -5.38 7.78 -0.76
N LEU A 132 -5.29 9.11 -0.84
CA LEU A 132 -6.08 10.03 -0.02
C LEU A 132 -7.38 10.43 -0.73
N PRO A 133 -8.48 10.66 0.03
CA PRO A 133 -9.74 11.12 -0.55
C PRO A 133 -9.59 12.42 -1.36
N GLY A 134 -10.37 12.54 -2.44
CA GLY A 134 -10.46 13.79 -3.21
C GLY A 134 -9.30 14.07 -4.18
N ASN A 135 -8.36 13.14 -4.36
CA ASN A 135 -7.31 13.29 -5.37
C ASN A 135 -7.86 13.21 -6.81
N ASP A 136 -7.20 13.88 -7.75
CA ASP A 136 -7.69 14.01 -9.14
C ASP A 136 -7.68 12.69 -9.91
N MET A 137 -6.80 11.75 -9.56
CA MET A 137 -6.82 10.41 -10.14
C MET A 137 -8.13 9.71 -9.78
N TYR A 138 -8.53 9.70 -8.51
CA TYR A 138 -9.77 9.07 -8.08
C TYR A 138 -10.99 9.70 -8.77
N ARG A 139 -11.09 11.04 -8.78
CA ARG A 139 -12.16 11.79 -9.47
C ARG A 139 -12.29 11.40 -10.95
N SER A 140 -11.15 11.24 -11.63
CA SER A 140 -11.13 10.88 -13.05
C SER A 140 -11.66 9.47 -13.34
N TYR A 141 -11.54 8.54 -12.39
CA TYR A 141 -11.95 7.14 -12.58
C TYR A 141 -13.39 6.84 -12.16
N ILE A 142 -13.94 7.59 -11.22
CA ILE A 142 -15.29 7.34 -10.67
C ILE A 142 -16.34 8.34 -11.13
N GLY A 143 -15.93 9.45 -11.77
CA GLY A 143 -16.81 10.58 -12.05
C GLY A 143 -16.98 11.49 -10.84
N SER A 144 -17.21 12.78 -11.09
CA SER A 144 -17.49 13.82 -10.08
C SER A 144 -18.83 13.61 -9.39
#